data_AF-A0A835XUH8-F1
#
_entry.id   AF-A0A835XUH8-F1
#
_cell.length_a   1.000
_cell.length_b   1.000
_cell.length_c   1.000
_cell.angle_alpha   90.00
_cell.angle_beta   90.00
_cell.angle_gamma   90.00
#
_symmetry.space_group_name_H-M   'P 1'
#
loop_
_entity.id
_entity.type
_entity.pdbx_description
1 polymer ?
#
loop_
_entity_poly.entity_id
_entity_poly.type
_entity_poly.pdbx_seq_one_letter_code
_entity_poly.pdbx_strand_id
1 'polypeptide(L)'
;MALLSSSRVQASARAPASSRRSVRVVCQAQKQDVAAQVGSVLAATTLAAAMTLGAPQPALADIAGLTKCSESKAYAKTEKKELKVLEKRLKQYEEGSAPSLAIKATMERTKNRFANYAKAGLLCGNDGLPHLISDPGLALRYGHAGEFFIPTFLFLYVAGYIGYVGRNYLNATKDIQKEIIIDVPLALRCAGQGAGWPLAAIEELKNGTLTEKPENITISPR
;
A
#
# COMPACT_ATOMS: atom_id res chain seq x y z
N MET A 1 8.38 50.55 43.61
CA MET A 1 8.71 51.99 43.56
C MET A 1 10.22 52.10 43.76
N ALA A 2 10.88 53.03 43.05
CA ALA A 2 12.34 53.16 42.79
C ALA A 2 12.82 52.29 41.60
N LEU A 3 12.93 52.78 40.35
CA LEU A 3 13.65 53.91 39.72
C LEU A 3 15.15 53.65 39.46
N LEU A 4 15.45 53.59 38.15
CA LEU A 4 16.55 54.21 37.40
C LEU A 4 18.01 53.89 37.82
N SER A 5 18.81 53.36 36.88
CA SER A 5 19.58 54.21 35.97
C SER A 5 20.47 53.40 35.02
N SER A 6 20.73 54.03 33.88
CA SER A 6 21.35 53.55 32.64
C SER A 6 22.88 53.58 32.69
N SER A 7 23.56 52.68 31.97
CA SER A 7 24.88 52.94 31.39
C SER A 7 25.13 52.05 30.16
N ARG A 8 25.45 52.72 29.04
CA ARG A 8 25.81 52.17 27.73
C ARG A 8 27.24 51.63 27.75
N VAL A 9 27.49 50.51 27.08
CA VAL A 9 28.74 50.26 26.36
C VAL A 9 28.40 49.57 25.02
N GLN A 10 28.84 50.20 23.93
CA GLN A 10 28.87 49.67 22.57
C GLN A 10 30.07 48.73 22.42
N ALA A 11 29.95 47.64 21.66
CA ALA A 11 30.86 47.31 20.55
C ALA A 11 30.56 45.95 19.86
N SER A 12 30.39 46.06 18.55
CA SER A 12 30.93 45.21 17.48
C SER A 12 30.43 43.77 17.28
N ALA A 13 29.70 43.65 16.18
CA ALA A 13 29.19 42.45 15.53
C ALA A 13 30.27 41.59 14.84
N ARG A 14 30.03 40.26 14.78
CA ARG A 14 30.19 39.46 13.55
C ARG A 14 29.49 38.10 13.72
N ALA A 15 28.40 37.86 12.99
CA ALA A 15 27.79 36.54 12.84
C ALA A 15 28.01 36.04 11.39
N PRO A 16 28.27 34.74 11.16
CA PRO A 16 28.54 34.23 9.82
C PRO A 16 27.27 34.13 8.98
N ALA A 17 27.41 34.45 7.69
CA ALA A 17 26.35 34.55 6.71
C ALA A 17 25.78 33.18 6.31
N SER A 18 24.46 33.06 6.36
CA SER A 18 23.66 31.95 5.84
C SER A 18 23.59 32.02 4.30
N SER A 19 24.07 30.97 3.63
CA SER A 19 23.99 30.82 2.17
C SER A 19 22.56 30.47 1.76
N ARG A 20 21.81 31.46 1.24
CA ARG A 20 20.51 31.25 0.61
C ARG A 20 20.71 30.85 -0.84
N ARG A 21 20.42 29.58 -1.17
CA ARG A 21 20.43 29.07 -2.54
C ARG A 21 19.18 29.56 -3.27
N SER A 22 19.35 30.56 -4.13
CA SER A 22 18.31 31.10 -5.01
C SER A 22 18.06 30.14 -6.17
N VAL A 23 16.91 29.46 -6.19
CA VAL A 23 16.42 28.73 -7.37
C VAL A 23 15.87 29.76 -8.36
N ARG A 24 16.53 29.91 -9.52
CA ARG A 24 16.09 30.79 -10.60
C ARG A 24 15.32 29.94 -11.63
N VAL A 25 13.99 29.99 -11.58
CA VAL A 25 13.13 29.45 -12.66
C VAL A 25 13.14 30.47 -13.79
N VAL A 26 13.64 30.08 -14.96
CA VAL A 26 13.60 30.89 -16.17
C VAL A 26 12.43 30.39 -17.03
N CYS A 27 11.32 31.13 -17.02
CA CYS A 27 10.35 31.08 -18.11
C CYS A 27 10.78 32.08 -19.17
N GLN A 28 11.17 31.61 -20.35
CA GLN A 28 11.18 32.46 -21.53
C GLN A 28 9.94 32.16 -22.37
N ALA A 29 9.08 33.17 -22.52
CA ALA A 29 8.06 33.23 -23.53
C ALA A 29 8.73 33.74 -24.82
N GLN A 30 8.89 32.89 -25.83
CA GLN A 30 9.25 33.35 -27.17
C GLN A 30 8.00 33.84 -27.90
N LYS A 31 7.94 35.15 -28.11
CA LYS A 31 7.10 35.80 -29.11
C LYS A 31 7.91 35.78 -30.41
N GLN A 32 7.38 35.14 -31.46
CA GLN A 32 8.09 34.96 -32.72
C GLN A 32 7.32 35.72 -33.81
N ASP A 33 7.80 36.93 -34.12
CA ASP A 33 7.34 37.72 -35.27
C ASP A 33 7.92 37.09 -36.54
N VAL A 34 7.02 36.72 -37.46
CA VAL A 34 7.32 36.04 -38.73
C VAL A 34 7.31 37.10 -39.84
N ALA A 35 8.49 37.55 -40.26
CA ALA A 35 8.68 38.19 -41.55
C ALA A 35 10.16 38.13 -41.96
N ALA A 36 10.41 37.73 -43.20
CA ALA A 36 11.71 37.63 -43.87
C ALA A 36 12.58 36.40 -43.51
N GLN A 37 12.24 35.25 -44.10
CA GLN A 37 13.12 34.52 -45.03
C GLN A 37 12.40 33.25 -45.53
N VAL A 38 11.54 33.45 -46.53
CA VAL A 38 10.95 32.37 -47.33
C VAL A 38 11.93 32.11 -48.47
N GLY A 39 12.64 30.98 -48.45
CA GLY A 39 13.57 30.65 -49.54
C GLY A 39 14.17 29.25 -49.55
N SER A 40 14.33 28.56 -48.41
CA SER A 40 15.05 27.26 -48.44
C SER A 40 14.61 26.21 -47.42
N VAL A 41 13.50 26.38 -46.70
CA VAL A 41 13.06 25.42 -45.67
C VAL A 41 11.68 24.84 -46.01
N LEU A 42 11.59 24.14 -47.15
CA LEU A 42 10.41 23.35 -47.53
C LEU A 42 10.60 21.84 -47.34
N ALA A 43 11.79 21.38 -46.95
CA ALA A 43 12.05 19.96 -46.70
C ALA A 43 12.10 19.57 -45.20
N ALA A 44 12.28 20.54 -44.29
CA ALA A 44 12.42 20.25 -42.86
C ALA A 44 11.14 20.50 -42.04
N THR A 45 10.13 21.15 -42.62
CA THR A 45 8.88 21.51 -41.94
C THR A 45 7.76 20.48 -42.09
N THR A 46 7.86 19.55 -43.04
CA THR A 46 6.93 18.41 -43.14
C THR A 46 7.25 17.28 -42.16
N LEU A 47 8.52 17.13 -41.74
CA LEU A 47 8.88 16.14 -40.71
C LEU A 47 8.50 16.58 -39.29
N ALA A 48 8.47 17.89 -39.02
CA ALA A 48 8.08 18.42 -37.71
C ALA A 48 6.55 18.42 -37.49
N ALA A 49 5.76 18.51 -38.57
CA ALA A 49 4.29 18.43 -38.50
C ALA A 49 3.75 16.99 -38.38
N ALA A 50 4.57 15.97 -38.69
CA ALA A 50 4.16 14.57 -38.57
C ALA A 50 4.26 14.01 -37.12
N MET A 51 4.87 14.74 -36.19
CA MET A 51 5.12 14.26 -34.82
C MET A 51 4.13 14.78 -33.75
N THR A 52 3.08 15.51 -34.14
CA THR A 52 2.10 16.07 -33.16
C THR A 52 0.68 15.50 -33.25
N LEU A 53 0.42 14.50 -34.11
CA LEU A 53 -0.90 13.84 -34.23
C LEU A 53 -1.00 12.47 -33.54
N GLY A 54 -0.08 12.17 -32.63
CA GLY A 54 -0.19 11.01 -31.77
C GLY A 54 -0.07 11.46 -30.31
N ALA A 55 -1.13 12.03 -29.75
CA ALA A 55 -1.27 11.92 -28.30
C ALA A 55 -1.32 10.41 -28.02
N PRO A 56 -0.33 9.80 -27.32
CA PRO A 56 -0.52 8.45 -26.87
C PRO A 56 -1.78 8.50 -26.01
N GLN A 57 -2.83 7.80 -26.44
CA GLN A 57 -3.83 7.34 -25.48
C GLN A 57 -3.02 6.75 -24.32
N PRO A 58 -3.34 7.06 -23.05
CA PRO A 58 -2.60 6.52 -21.92
C PRO A 58 -2.45 5.03 -22.21
N ALA A 59 -1.23 4.58 -22.46
CA ALA A 59 -1.01 3.16 -22.63
C ALA A 59 -1.37 2.60 -21.27
N LEU A 60 -2.58 2.05 -21.19
CA LEU A 60 -2.94 1.02 -20.24
C LEU A 60 -1.87 -0.03 -20.53
N ALA A 61 -0.76 0.04 -19.81
CA ALA A 61 0.19 -1.04 -19.78
C ALA A 61 -0.60 -2.18 -19.14
N ASP A 62 -1.29 -2.94 -19.99
CA ASP A 62 -2.03 -4.12 -19.60
C ASP A 62 -1.03 -5.03 -18.93
N ILE A 63 -1.04 -5.05 -17.59
CA ILE A 63 -0.13 -5.89 -16.83
C ILE A 63 -0.43 -7.32 -17.24
N ALA A 64 0.50 -7.94 -17.97
CA ALA A 64 0.32 -9.28 -18.54
C ALA A 64 -0.99 -9.49 -19.35
N GLY A 65 -1.53 -8.45 -19.99
CA GLY A 65 -2.79 -8.55 -20.76
C GLY A 65 -4.06 -8.51 -19.90
N LEU A 66 -3.97 -8.09 -18.64
CA LEU A 66 -5.12 -7.94 -17.76
C LEU A 66 -5.74 -6.54 -17.88
N THR A 67 -7.06 -6.51 -17.98
CA THR A 67 -7.86 -5.27 -18.09
C THR A 67 -8.59 -5.00 -16.79
N LYS A 68 -9.04 -3.76 -16.53
CA LYS A 68 -9.83 -3.47 -15.33
C LYS A 68 -11.14 -4.25 -15.32
N CYS A 69 -11.49 -4.86 -14.19
CA CYS A 69 -12.73 -5.65 -14.06
C CYS A 69 -14.00 -4.83 -14.33
N SER A 70 -13.99 -3.52 -14.09
CA SER A 70 -15.10 -2.60 -14.42
C SER A 70 -15.40 -2.51 -15.92
N GLU A 71 -14.40 -2.75 -16.77
CA GLU A 71 -14.48 -2.59 -18.23
C GLU A 71 -14.56 -3.94 -18.96
N SER A 72 -14.31 -5.04 -18.24
CA SER A 72 -14.29 -6.39 -18.82
C SER A 72 -15.70 -6.91 -19.14
N LYS A 73 -15.94 -7.17 -20.43
CA LYS A 73 -17.18 -7.83 -20.89
C LYS A 73 -17.31 -9.26 -20.35
N ALA A 74 -16.19 -9.96 -20.13
CA ALA A 74 -16.19 -11.31 -19.57
C ALA A 74 -16.65 -11.29 -18.11
N TYR A 75 -16.20 -10.31 -17.32
CA TYR A 75 -16.60 -10.12 -15.93
C TYR A 75 -18.11 -9.90 -15.78
N ALA A 76 -18.69 -9.00 -16.59
CA ALA A 76 -20.14 -8.75 -16.60
C ALA A 76 -20.96 -9.98 -17.07
N LYS A 77 -20.40 -10.85 -17.91
CA LYS A 77 -21.04 -12.12 -18.29
C LYS A 77 -21.05 -13.11 -17.11
N THR A 78 -19.98 -13.18 -16.33
CA THR A 78 -19.88 -14.03 -15.13
C THR A 78 -20.90 -13.60 -14.08
N GLU A 79 -21.03 -12.30 -13.81
CA GLU A 79 -22.06 -11.77 -12.89
C GLU A 79 -23.47 -12.20 -13.33
N LYS A 80 -23.82 -11.99 -14.60
CA LYS A 80 -25.13 -12.39 -15.15
C LYS A 80 -25.35 -13.89 -15.08
N LYS A 81 -24.31 -14.71 -15.27
CA LYS A 81 -24.40 -16.17 -15.18
C LYS A 81 -24.71 -16.59 -13.73
N GLU A 82 -24.03 -16.01 -12.75
CA GLU A 82 -24.29 -16.29 -11.33
C GLU A 82 -25.69 -15.85 -10.89
N LEU A 83 -26.11 -14.64 -11.29
CA LEU A 83 -27.46 -14.14 -10.98
C LEU A 83 -28.54 -15.02 -11.63
N LYS A 84 -28.36 -15.45 -12.88
CA LYS A 84 -29.30 -16.38 -13.54
C LYS A 84 -29.41 -17.72 -12.80
N VAL A 85 -28.33 -18.23 -12.22
CA VAL A 85 -28.37 -19.48 -11.44
C VAL A 85 -29.17 -19.27 -10.14
N LEU A 86 -28.99 -18.12 -9.48
CA LEU A 86 -29.76 -17.76 -8.29
C LEU A 86 -31.23 -17.51 -8.61
N GLU A 87 -31.55 -16.84 -9.72
CA GLU A 87 -32.91 -16.63 -10.21
C GLU A 87 -33.61 -17.95 -10.54
N LYS A 88 -32.90 -18.89 -11.18
CA LYS A 88 -33.43 -20.25 -11.43
C LYS A 88 -33.79 -20.96 -10.13
N ARG A 89 -32.97 -20.84 -9.08
CA ARG A 89 -33.28 -21.38 -7.76
C ARG A 89 -34.44 -20.65 -7.10
N LEU A 90 -34.53 -19.33 -7.25
CA LEU A 90 -35.60 -18.52 -6.67
C LEU A 90 -36.98 -18.95 -7.18
N LYS A 91 -37.09 -19.33 -8.46
CA LYS A 91 -38.35 -19.83 -9.06
C LYS A 91 -38.86 -21.15 -8.46
N GLN A 92 -38.03 -21.88 -7.72
CA GLN A 92 -38.44 -23.15 -7.08
C GLN A 92 -39.14 -22.92 -5.74
N TYR A 93 -39.15 -21.69 -5.22
CA TYR A 93 -39.70 -21.34 -3.92
C TYR A 93 -40.79 -20.28 -4.05
N GLU A 94 -41.80 -20.37 -3.19
CA GLU A 94 -42.86 -19.36 -3.12
C GLU A 94 -42.34 -18.02 -2.58
N GLU A 95 -42.93 -16.93 -3.07
CA GLU A 95 -42.57 -15.58 -2.65
C GLU A 95 -42.94 -15.37 -1.17
N GLY A 96 -41.95 -15.01 -0.35
CA GLY A 96 -42.15 -14.77 1.09
C GLY A 96 -41.74 -15.95 1.99
N SER A 97 -41.38 -17.09 1.39
CA SER A 97 -40.76 -18.20 2.12
C SER A 97 -39.36 -17.84 2.63
N ALA A 98 -38.94 -18.44 3.75
CA ALA A 98 -37.58 -18.32 4.28
C ALA A 98 -36.47 -18.56 3.22
N PRO A 99 -36.53 -19.60 2.36
CA PRO A 99 -35.55 -19.80 1.30
C PRO A 99 -35.59 -18.70 0.22
N SER A 100 -36.75 -18.16 -0.13
CA SER A 100 -36.84 -17.07 -1.12
C SER A 100 -36.13 -15.80 -0.63
N LEU A 101 -36.24 -15.47 0.66
CA LEU A 101 -35.57 -14.32 1.27
C LEU A 101 -34.06 -14.53 1.35
N ALA A 102 -33.61 -15.73 1.72
CA ALA A 102 -32.20 -16.09 1.75
C ALA A 102 -31.54 -16.00 0.35
N ILE A 103 -32.27 -16.40 -0.71
CA ILE A 103 -31.78 -16.29 -2.09
C ILE A 103 -31.71 -14.83 -2.52
N LYS A 104 -32.71 -14.00 -2.20
CA LYS A 104 -32.68 -12.54 -2.45
C LYS A 104 -31.50 -11.87 -1.77
N ALA A 105 -31.27 -12.15 -0.48
CA ALA A 105 -30.10 -11.66 0.25
C ALA A 105 -28.77 -12.13 -0.38
N THR A 106 -28.74 -13.35 -0.94
CA THR A 106 -27.56 -13.86 -1.65
C THR A 106 -27.34 -13.14 -2.97
N MET A 107 -28.40 -12.85 -3.74
CA MET A 107 -28.30 -12.05 -4.96
C MET A 107 -27.76 -10.64 -4.68
N GLU A 108 -28.22 -10.00 -3.60
CA GLU A 108 -27.70 -8.70 -3.17
C GLU A 108 -26.23 -8.76 -2.75
N ARG A 109 -25.84 -9.77 -1.96
CA ARG A 109 -24.43 -10.01 -1.62
C ARG A 109 -23.58 -10.24 -2.86
N THR A 110 -24.07 -10.99 -3.85
CA THR A 110 -23.38 -11.20 -5.12
C THR A 110 -23.20 -9.89 -5.87
N LYS A 111 -24.27 -9.10 -6.06
CA LYS A 111 -24.19 -7.77 -6.70
C LYS A 111 -23.19 -6.85 -5.99
N ASN A 112 -23.24 -6.81 -4.66
CA ASN A 112 -22.33 -6.01 -3.85
C ASN A 112 -20.88 -6.49 -4.00
N ARG A 113 -20.64 -7.81 -4.03
CA ARG A 113 -19.30 -8.39 -4.24
C ARG A 113 -18.74 -7.98 -5.61
N PHE A 114 -19.52 -8.13 -6.68
CA PHE A 114 -19.08 -7.74 -8.03
C PHE A 114 -18.84 -6.22 -8.12
N ALA A 115 -19.71 -5.40 -7.51
CA ALA A 115 -19.52 -3.95 -7.45
C ALA A 115 -18.27 -3.56 -6.65
N ASN A 116 -17.98 -4.21 -5.53
CA ASN A 116 -16.81 -3.91 -4.71
C ASN A 116 -15.50 -4.26 -5.42
N TYR A 117 -15.45 -5.41 -6.10
CA TYR A 117 -14.30 -5.82 -6.89
C TYR A 117 -14.04 -4.90 -8.08
N ALA A 118 -15.10 -4.43 -8.75
CA ALA A 118 -14.97 -3.43 -9.82
C ALA A 118 -14.49 -2.06 -9.27
N LYS A 119 -14.99 -1.63 -8.11
CA LYS A 119 -14.60 -0.37 -7.45
C LYS A 119 -13.18 -0.40 -6.90
N ALA A 120 -12.71 -1.56 -6.44
CA ALA A 120 -11.35 -1.75 -5.94
C ALA A 120 -10.29 -1.63 -7.03
N GLY A 121 -10.68 -1.54 -8.31
CA GLY A 121 -9.75 -1.41 -9.43
C GLY A 121 -9.04 -2.72 -9.77
N LEU A 122 -9.60 -3.86 -9.35
CA LEU A 122 -9.01 -5.17 -9.63
C LEU A 122 -8.87 -5.41 -11.14
N LEU A 123 -7.83 -6.17 -11.47
CA LEU A 123 -7.52 -6.54 -12.84
C LEU A 123 -8.15 -7.91 -13.16
N CYS A 124 -8.74 -8.04 -14.34
CA CYS A 124 -9.42 -9.23 -14.81
C CYS A 124 -8.74 -9.76 -16.09
N GLY A 125 -8.54 -11.07 -16.14
CA GLY A 125 -8.09 -11.76 -17.36
C GLY A 125 -9.22 -12.01 -18.37
N ASN A 126 -8.91 -12.78 -19.40
CA ASN A 126 -9.88 -13.20 -20.44
C ASN A 126 -11.03 -14.05 -19.87
N ASP A 127 -10.80 -14.72 -18.74
CA ASP A 127 -11.81 -15.52 -18.05
C ASP A 127 -12.89 -14.67 -17.35
N GLY A 128 -12.67 -13.36 -17.22
CA GLY A 128 -13.58 -12.48 -16.49
C GLY A 128 -13.57 -12.74 -14.99
N LEU A 129 -12.43 -13.16 -14.44
CA LEU A 129 -12.19 -13.36 -13.02
C LEU A 129 -11.10 -12.38 -12.53
N PRO A 130 -11.24 -11.80 -11.32
CA PRO A 130 -10.22 -10.92 -10.76
C PRO A 130 -8.92 -11.67 -10.45
N HIS A 131 -7.81 -11.12 -10.90
CA HIS A 131 -6.45 -11.58 -10.64
C HIS A 131 -5.71 -10.52 -9.83
N LEU A 132 -4.78 -10.98 -8.99
CA LEU A 132 -3.97 -10.13 -8.12
C LEU A 132 -2.52 -10.15 -8.61
N ILE A 133 -1.84 -9.00 -8.50
CA ILE A 133 -0.41 -8.91 -8.74
C ILE A 133 0.31 -9.07 -7.40
N SER A 134 0.93 -10.22 -7.18
CA SER A 134 1.69 -10.53 -5.96
C SER A 134 3.17 -10.12 -6.04
N ASP A 135 3.68 -9.79 -7.23
CA ASP A 135 5.07 -9.37 -7.38
C ASP A 135 5.26 -7.97 -6.78
N PRO A 136 6.21 -7.77 -5.84
CA PRO A 136 6.38 -6.51 -5.13
C PRO A 136 6.84 -5.36 -6.06
N GLY A 137 7.67 -5.65 -7.06
CA GLY A 137 8.15 -4.65 -8.01
C GLY A 137 7.06 -4.24 -9.00
N LEU A 138 6.27 -5.21 -9.45
CA LEU A 138 5.15 -4.96 -10.37
C LEU A 138 4.00 -4.24 -9.66
N ALA A 139 3.64 -4.67 -8.44
CA ALA A 139 2.57 -4.06 -7.67
C ALA A 139 2.86 -2.58 -7.31
N LEU A 140 4.12 -2.25 -6.98
CA LEU A 140 4.51 -0.87 -6.68
C LEU A 140 4.50 0.02 -7.93
N ARG A 141 4.95 -0.50 -9.07
CA ARG A 141 5.00 0.25 -10.34
C ARG A 141 3.62 0.57 -10.90
N TYR A 142 2.67 -0.34 -10.74
CA TYR A 142 1.33 -0.23 -11.36
C TYR A 142 0.22 0.18 -10.39
N GLY A 143 0.56 0.55 -9.15
CA GLY A 143 -0.40 1.08 -8.17
C GLY A 143 -1.32 0.03 -7.52
N HIS A 144 -1.08 -1.27 -7.76
CA HIS A 144 -1.80 -2.38 -7.12
C HIS A 144 -1.12 -2.90 -5.85
N ALA A 145 -0.15 -2.16 -5.32
CA ALA A 145 0.55 -2.43 -4.06
C ALA A 145 -0.41 -2.67 -2.88
N GLY A 146 -1.54 -1.95 -2.83
CA GLY A 146 -2.51 -2.07 -1.74
C GLY A 146 -3.16 -3.45 -1.62
N GLU A 147 -3.24 -4.20 -2.73
CA GLU A 147 -3.91 -5.50 -2.77
C GLU A 147 -3.11 -6.60 -2.07
N PHE A 148 -1.78 -6.49 -2.10
CA PHE A 148 -0.86 -7.49 -1.54
C PHE A 148 -0.11 -6.99 -0.31
N PHE A 149 0.43 -5.77 -0.33
CA PHE A 149 1.27 -5.28 0.77
C PHE A 149 0.48 -5.00 2.04
N ILE A 150 -0.70 -4.40 1.96
CA ILE A 150 -1.52 -4.11 3.14
C ILE A 150 -1.83 -5.39 3.92
N PRO A 151 -2.39 -6.46 3.32
CA PRO A 151 -2.63 -7.70 4.05
C PRO A 151 -1.33 -8.39 4.49
N THR A 152 -0.24 -8.28 3.71
CA THR A 152 1.06 -8.88 4.07
C THR A 152 1.67 -8.23 5.31
N PHE A 153 1.76 -6.90 5.36
CA PHE A 153 2.29 -6.19 6.52
C PHE A 153 1.39 -6.34 7.74
N LEU A 154 0.08 -6.36 7.56
CA LEU A 154 -0.86 -6.66 8.64
C LEU A 154 -0.63 -8.06 9.21
N PHE A 155 -0.45 -9.07 8.34
CA PHE A 155 -0.14 -10.43 8.75
C PHE A 155 1.17 -10.50 9.53
N LEU A 156 2.25 -9.90 9.00
CA LEU A 156 3.54 -9.88 9.68
C LEU A 156 3.48 -9.14 11.03
N TYR A 157 2.73 -8.05 11.11
CA TYR A 157 2.52 -7.31 12.35
C TYR A 157 1.82 -8.17 13.41
N VAL A 158 0.74 -8.85 13.04
CA VAL A 158 -0.02 -9.71 13.97
C VAL A 158 0.80 -10.94 14.37
N ALA A 159 1.44 -11.61 13.40
CA ALA A 159 2.26 -12.79 13.67
C ALA A 159 3.46 -12.45 14.57
N GLY A 160 4.15 -11.34 14.26
CA GLY A 160 5.26 -10.86 15.08
C GLY A 160 4.81 -10.39 16.46
N TYR A 161 3.63 -9.77 16.59
CA TYR A 161 3.05 -9.40 17.88
C TYR A 161 2.82 -10.64 18.76
N ILE A 162 2.17 -11.67 18.22
CA ILE A 162 1.91 -12.92 18.95
C ILE A 162 3.22 -13.59 19.36
N GLY A 163 4.18 -13.70 18.44
CA GLY A 163 5.48 -14.31 18.71
C GLY A 163 6.28 -13.53 19.77
N TYR A 164 6.29 -12.20 19.69
CA TYR A 164 7.04 -11.35 20.62
C TYR A 164 6.44 -11.35 22.02
N VAL A 165 5.11 -11.26 22.14
CA VAL A 165 4.42 -11.36 23.44
C VAL A 165 4.65 -12.73 24.09
N GLY A 166 4.56 -13.80 23.31
CA GLY A 166 4.83 -15.16 23.77
C GLY A 166 6.27 -15.32 24.29
N ARG A 167 7.26 -14.84 23.53
CA ARG A 167 8.67 -14.84 23.95
C ARG A 167 8.88 -14.05 25.24
N ASN A 168 8.27 -12.87 25.36
CA ASN A 168 8.43 -12.03 26.55
C ASN A 168 7.83 -12.67 27.79
N TYR A 169 6.69 -13.35 27.66
CA TYR A 169 6.09 -14.10 28.75
C TYR A 169 7.00 -15.24 29.23
N LEU A 170 7.51 -16.07 28.31
CA LEU A 170 8.42 -17.18 28.62
C LEU A 170 9.73 -16.69 29.26
N ASN A 171 10.29 -15.60 28.75
CA ASN A 171 11.51 -14.99 29.30
C ASN A 171 11.32 -14.41 30.71
N ALA A 172 10.11 -13.94 31.04
CA ALA A 172 9.80 -13.35 32.34
C ALA A 172 9.50 -14.40 33.42
N THR A 173 8.91 -15.54 33.05
CA THR A 173 8.56 -16.60 34.01
C THR A 173 9.71 -17.59 34.22
N LYS A 174 10.31 -18.11 33.13
CA LYS A 174 11.32 -19.19 33.16
C LYS A 174 10.95 -20.39 34.04
N ASP A 175 9.66 -20.63 34.22
CA ASP A 175 9.10 -21.66 35.09
C ASP A 175 7.99 -22.43 34.34
N ILE A 176 8.14 -23.75 34.29
CA ILE A 176 7.24 -24.69 33.62
C ILE A 176 5.82 -24.64 34.24
N GLN A 177 5.70 -24.36 35.55
CA GLN A 177 4.39 -24.28 36.20
C GLN A 177 3.56 -23.11 35.67
N LYS A 178 4.22 -22.01 35.31
CA LYS A 178 3.61 -20.80 34.75
C LYS A 178 3.32 -20.92 33.25
N GLU A 179 3.75 -21.98 32.60
CA GLU A 179 3.36 -22.32 31.21
C GLU A 179 2.06 -23.12 31.17
N ILE A 180 1.82 -23.98 32.18
CA ILE A 180 0.59 -24.77 32.32
C ILE A 180 -0.53 -23.89 32.89
N ILE A 181 -0.24 -23.17 33.97
CA ILE A 181 -1.16 -22.25 34.64
C ILE A 181 -0.69 -20.83 34.35
N ILE A 182 -1.26 -20.24 33.30
CA ILE A 182 -0.87 -18.92 32.82
C ILE A 182 -1.16 -17.83 33.86
N ASP A 183 -0.14 -17.02 34.13
CA ASP A 183 -0.25 -15.80 34.92
C ASP A 183 -0.89 -14.70 34.07
N VAL A 184 -2.22 -14.64 34.09
CA VAL A 184 -3.02 -13.71 33.29
C VAL A 184 -2.60 -12.24 33.52
N PRO A 185 -2.37 -11.75 34.76
CA PRO A 185 -1.87 -10.40 34.99
C PRO A 185 -0.54 -10.11 34.29
N LEU A 186 0.43 -11.02 34.34
CA LEU A 186 1.73 -10.84 33.69
C LEU A 186 1.59 -10.91 32.16
N ALA A 187 0.80 -11.85 31.65
CA ALA A 187 0.53 -11.98 30.21
C ALA A 187 -0.10 -10.72 29.62
N LEU A 188 -1.03 -10.08 30.33
CA LEU A 188 -1.63 -8.81 29.89
C LEU A 188 -0.62 -7.65 29.86
N ARG A 189 0.34 -7.62 30.80
CA ARG A 189 1.42 -6.62 30.80
C ARG A 189 2.37 -6.83 29.61
N CYS A 190 2.75 -8.08 29.34
CA CYS A 190 3.57 -8.43 28.17
C CYS A 190 2.83 -8.11 26.86
N ALA A 191 1.52 -8.38 26.78
CA ALA A 191 0.68 -8.02 25.64
C ALA A 191 0.67 -6.50 25.41
N GLY A 192 0.48 -5.70 26.46
CA GLY A 192 0.53 -4.25 26.38
C GLY A 192 1.87 -3.71 25.85
N GLN A 193 2.99 -4.34 26.23
CA GLN A 193 4.32 -3.99 25.74
C GLN A 193 4.57 -4.46 24.29
N GLY A 194 3.88 -5.51 23.85
CA GLY A 194 4.04 -6.09 22.52
C GLY A 194 3.60 -5.20 21.36
N ALA A 195 2.80 -4.15 21.60
CA ALA A 195 2.30 -3.28 20.52
C ALA A 195 3.44 -2.61 19.72
N GLY A 196 4.56 -2.31 20.39
CA GLY A 196 5.78 -1.76 19.79
C GLY A 196 6.83 -2.79 19.40
N TRP A 197 6.46 -4.07 19.24
CA TRP A 197 7.41 -5.16 19.00
C TRP A 197 8.41 -4.94 17.85
N PRO A 198 8.07 -4.31 16.69
CA PRO A 198 9.04 -4.21 15.59
C PRO A 198 10.27 -3.39 15.98
N LEU A 199 10.07 -2.31 16.73
CA LEU A 199 11.18 -1.46 17.20
C LEU A 199 11.96 -2.16 18.30
N ALA A 200 11.26 -2.72 19.29
CA ALA A 200 11.89 -3.41 20.41
C ALA A 200 12.72 -4.62 19.95
N ALA A 201 12.20 -5.42 19.01
CA ALA A 201 12.92 -6.57 18.46
C ALA A 201 14.18 -6.15 17.68
N ILE A 202 14.13 -5.03 16.93
CA ILE A 202 15.31 -4.49 16.23
C ILE A 202 16.36 -4.01 17.24
N GLU A 203 15.95 -3.33 18.30
CA GLU A 203 16.86 -2.92 19.37
C GLU A 203 17.50 -4.11 20.08
N GLU A 204 16.71 -5.13 20.42
CA GLU A 204 17.20 -6.37 21.03
C GLU A 204 18.17 -7.14 20.11
N LEU A 205 17.93 -7.12 18.80
CA LEU A 205 18.82 -7.70 17.80
C LEU A 205 20.14 -6.93 17.73
N LYS A 206 20.09 -5.60 17.69
CA LYS A 206 21.30 -4.75 17.72
C LYS A 206 22.10 -4.91 19.01
N ASN A 207 21.42 -5.14 20.13
CA ASN A 207 22.03 -5.35 21.44
C ASN A 207 22.52 -6.81 21.63
N GLY A 208 22.26 -7.71 20.68
CA GLY A 208 22.66 -9.13 20.77
C GLY A 208 21.88 -9.94 21.81
N THR A 209 20.75 -9.42 22.30
CA THR A 209 19.89 -10.08 23.32
C THR A 209 18.75 -10.90 22.71
N LEU A 210 18.49 -10.74 21.41
CA LEU A 210 17.44 -11.48 20.72
C LEU A 210 17.80 -12.96 20.50
N THR A 211 19.07 -13.22 20.22
CA THR A 211 19.61 -14.56 19.93
C THR A 211 20.38 -15.11 21.12
N GLU A 212 20.35 -16.44 21.27
CA GLU A 212 21.14 -17.11 22.30
C GLU A 212 22.65 -17.05 21.99
N LYS A 213 23.49 -17.14 23.02
CA LYS A 213 24.95 -17.15 22.85
C LYS A 213 25.39 -18.45 22.16
N PRO A 214 26.44 -18.41 21.31
CA PRO A 214 26.94 -19.60 20.62
C PRO A 214 27.42 -20.69 21.58
N GLU A 215 27.82 -20.32 22.81
CA GLU A 215 28.26 -21.24 23.86
C GLU A 215 27.14 -22.18 24.35
N ASN A 216 25.89 -21.72 24.30
CA ASN A 216 24.72 -22.46 24.80
C ASN A 216 24.07 -23.34 23.71
N ILE A 217 24.64 -23.34 22.50
CA ILE A 217 24.15 -24.13 21.37
C ILE A 217 25.02 -25.39 21.26
N THR A 218 24.40 -26.57 21.35
CA THR A 218 25.12 -27.83 21.16
C THR A 218 25.62 -27.94 19.73
N ILE A 219 26.94 -28.01 19.54
CA ILE A 219 27.55 -28.28 18.24
C ILE A 219 27.63 -29.80 18.07
N SER A 220 26.94 -30.36 17.07
CA SER A 220 27.10 -31.77 16.72
C SER A 220 28.52 -32.01 16.19
N PRO A 221 29.21 -33.10 16.58
CA PRO A 221 30.45 -33.52 15.92
C PRO A 221 30.21 -33.61 14.42
N ARG A 222 31.06 -32.95 13.63
CA ARG A 222 30.95 -32.88 12.18
C ARG A 222 31.67 -34.04 11.50
#